data_AF-A0AAN6RMC2-F1
#
_entry.id   AF-A0AAN6RMC2-F1
#
_cell.length_a   1.000
_cell.length_b   1.000
_cell.length_c   1.000
_cell.angle_alpha   90.00
_cell.angle_beta   90.00
_cell.angle_gamma   90.00
#
_symmetry.space_group_name_H-M   'P 1'
#
loop_
_entity.id
_entity.type
_entity.pdbx_description
1 polymer ?
#
loop_
_entity_poly.entity_id
_entity_poly.type
_entity_poly.pdbx_seq_one_letter_code
_entity_poly.pdbx_strand_id
1 'polypeptide(L)'
;MTDGRPVPGSVYFYQPSKVAPAIFAALFFISGAWHLWQCIHYKSFKITALHPFCCLLFVVGFAFREYGAYHISNVTVYLVSTICIYSAPPILELANYHVLGRILYYVPYFAPLHPGRTLTTFGMISTLVEVLNALGVSLLANPNVKSQSAQDLGHVLMKMALILQMVVIIWTFEAALMLSNSFLWNGSHPRLYLPEDYHVYLAQDGVTELQGPGWESEQSWVMTFIDPCGLTAMLSGQNKQGGQNKKFWETNGFENLPLVRNREGQV
;
A
#
# COMPACT_ATOMS: atom_id res chain seq x y z
N MET A 1 -3.35 -20.27 29.03
CA MET A 1 -4.42 -21.26 29.26
C MET A 1 -5.31 -21.27 28.03
N THR A 2 -5.77 -22.46 27.63
CA THR A 2 -6.22 -22.82 26.26
C THR A 2 -7.73 -23.03 26.14
N ASP A 3 -8.51 -22.63 27.14
CA ASP A 3 -9.87 -23.16 27.28
C ASP A 3 -10.93 -22.38 26.50
N GLY A 4 -10.54 -21.36 25.71
CA GLY A 4 -11.46 -20.58 24.87
C GLY A 4 -12.57 -19.84 25.61
N ARG A 5 -12.57 -19.88 26.95
CA ARG A 5 -13.58 -19.24 27.80
C ARG A 5 -13.24 -17.76 27.96
N PRO A 6 -14.21 -16.85 27.82
CA PRO A 6 -14.03 -15.44 28.12
C PRO A 6 -13.51 -15.27 29.55
N VAL A 7 -12.46 -14.47 29.74
CA VAL A 7 -11.93 -14.18 31.07
C VAL A 7 -12.84 -13.14 31.73
N PRO A 8 -13.46 -13.41 32.90
CA PRO A 8 -14.34 -12.45 33.54
C PRO A 8 -13.62 -11.12 33.83
N GLY A 9 -14.21 -10.00 33.40
CA GLY A 9 -13.63 -8.66 33.58
C GLY A 9 -12.51 -8.28 32.61
N SER A 10 -12.20 -9.13 31.63
CA SER A 10 -11.25 -8.84 30.54
C SER A 10 -11.92 -8.11 29.40
N VAL A 11 -11.24 -7.12 28.83
CA VAL A 11 -11.63 -6.46 27.57
C VAL A 11 -11.40 -7.40 26.37
N TYR A 12 -10.53 -8.39 26.52
CA TYR A 12 -10.23 -9.39 25.50
C TYR A 12 -11.18 -10.58 25.59
N PHE A 13 -11.67 -11.03 24.42
CA PHE A 13 -12.48 -12.25 24.29
C PHE A 13 -11.70 -13.52 24.67
N TYR A 14 -10.36 -13.47 24.60
CA TYR A 14 -9.44 -14.57 24.91
C TYR A 14 -8.37 -14.11 25.90
N GLN A 15 -7.66 -15.05 26.52
CA GLN A 15 -6.51 -14.71 27.38
C GLN A 15 -5.34 -14.20 26.53
N PRO A 16 -4.95 -12.92 26.63
CA PRO A 16 -3.87 -12.37 25.82
C PRO A 16 -2.51 -13.03 26.16
N SER A 17 -1.72 -13.33 25.12
CA SER A 17 -0.35 -13.82 25.29
C SER A 17 0.56 -12.70 25.81
N LYS A 18 1.37 -13.01 26.81
CA LYS A 18 2.30 -12.06 27.44
C LYS A 18 3.60 -11.90 26.67
N VAL A 19 4.05 -12.96 25.99
CA VAL A 19 5.38 -13.01 25.37
C VAL A 19 5.33 -12.69 23.87
N ALA A 20 4.28 -13.13 23.18
CA ALA A 20 4.19 -12.96 21.73
C ALA A 20 4.24 -11.47 21.29
N PRO A 21 3.50 -10.54 21.93
CA PRO A 21 3.58 -9.14 21.55
C PRO A 21 4.97 -8.52 21.73
N ALA A 22 5.72 -8.91 22.76
CA ALA A 22 7.09 -8.46 22.99
C ALA A 22 8.03 -8.85 21.83
N ILE A 23 7.89 -10.09 21.35
CA ILE A 23 8.66 -10.60 20.20
C ILE A 23 8.34 -9.79 18.95
N PHE A 24 7.05 -9.58 18.65
CA PHE A 24 6.65 -8.78 17.49
C PHE A 24 7.13 -7.33 17.60
N ALA A 25 7.02 -6.70 18.77
CA ALA A 25 7.54 -5.35 19.00
C ALA A 25 9.05 -5.27 18.71
N ALA A 26 9.83 -6.25 19.19
CA ALA A 26 11.27 -6.30 18.93
C ALA A 26 11.59 -6.47 17.43
N LEU A 27 10.88 -7.36 16.73
CA LEU A 27 11.07 -7.59 15.29
C LEU A 27 10.75 -6.33 14.47
N PHE A 28 9.62 -5.67 14.74
CA PHE A 28 9.26 -4.42 14.07
C PHE A 28 10.20 -3.26 14.43
N PHE A 29 10.76 -3.25 15.64
CA PHE A 29 11.77 -2.26 16.02
C PHE A 29 13.07 -2.45 15.21
N ILE A 30 13.56 -3.68 15.10
CA ILE A 30 14.76 -4.00 14.31
C ILE A 30 14.53 -3.63 12.83
N SER A 31 13.39 -4.04 12.26
CA SER A 31 13.03 -3.70 10.87
C SER A 31 12.85 -2.19 10.67
N GLY A 32 12.22 -1.49 11.62
CA GLY A 32 12.06 -0.04 11.57
C GLY A 32 13.39 0.70 11.65
N ALA A 33 14.31 0.27 12.51
CA ALA A 33 15.65 0.83 12.63
C ALA A 33 16.46 0.58 11.34
N TRP A 34 16.34 -0.60 10.74
CA TRP A 34 16.96 -0.92 9.45
C TRP A 34 16.45 -0.01 8.33
N HIS A 35 15.12 0.13 8.20
CA HIS A 35 14.53 1.03 7.21
C HIS A 35 14.87 2.50 7.46
N LEU A 36 14.95 2.93 8.73
CA LEU A 36 15.36 4.28 9.08
C LEU A 36 16.82 4.52 8.67
N TRP A 37 17.72 3.58 8.96
CA TRP A 37 19.10 3.65 8.51
C TRP A 37 19.19 3.71 6.98
N GLN A 38 18.43 2.87 6.27
CA GLN A 38 18.34 2.90 4.81
C GLN A 38 17.87 4.28 4.31
N CYS A 39 16.84 4.87 4.94
CA CYS A 39 16.33 6.19 4.57
C CYS A 39 17.40 7.30 4.71
N ILE A 40 18.23 7.23 5.77
CA ILE A 40 19.30 8.19 6.04
C ILE A 40 20.47 7.95 5.07
N HIS A 41 20.96 6.71 4.99
CA HIS A 41 22.14 6.36 4.21
C HIS A 41 21.90 6.57 2.71
N TYR A 42 20.76 6.12 2.20
CA TYR A 42 20.35 6.28 0.81
C TYR A 42 19.57 7.57 0.57
N LYS A 43 19.56 8.57 1.48
CA LYS A 43 18.86 9.87 1.28
C LYS A 43 17.45 9.75 0.67
N SER A 44 16.75 8.66 0.96
CA SER A 44 15.51 8.23 0.30
C SER A 44 14.27 8.53 1.12
N PHE A 45 14.39 9.41 2.12
CA PHE A 45 13.31 9.78 3.04
C PHE A 45 11.99 10.11 2.33
N LYS A 46 12.03 10.83 1.19
CA LYS A 46 10.82 11.18 0.44
C LYS A 46 10.10 9.96 -0.16
N ILE A 47 10.79 8.84 -0.35
CA ILE A 47 10.29 7.66 -1.05
C ILE A 47 9.86 6.58 -0.05
N THR A 48 10.67 6.34 0.99
CA THR A 48 10.52 5.19 1.87
C THR A 48 10.15 5.54 3.30
N ALA A 49 9.96 6.82 3.68
CA ALA A 49 9.66 7.20 5.08
C ALA A 49 8.35 6.63 5.65
N LEU A 50 7.42 6.19 4.81
CA LEU A 50 6.19 5.53 5.26
C LEU A 50 6.49 4.16 5.91
N HIS A 51 7.56 3.46 5.52
CA HIS A 51 7.95 2.17 6.09
C HIS A 51 8.40 2.28 7.57
N PRO A 52 9.37 3.13 7.95
CA PRO A 52 9.74 3.29 9.35
C PRO A 52 8.59 3.86 10.20
N PHE A 53 7.71 4.68 9.62
CA PHE A 53 6.51 5.15 10.33
C PHE A 53 5.52 4.00 10.61
N CYS A 54 5.30 3.12 9.64
CA CYS A 54 4.50 1.91 9.82
C CYS A 54 5.09 0.97 10.90
N CYS A 55 6.41 0.74 10.85
CA CYS A 55 7.11 -0.02 11.89
C CYS A 55 6.95 0.62 13.27
N LEU A 56 7.02 1.95 13.39
CA LEU A 56 6.79 2.66 14.65
C LEU A 56 5.37 2.39 15.21
N LEU A 57 4.34 2.45 14.36
CA LEU A 57 2.97 2.15 14.77
C LEU A 57 2.84 0.70 15.27
N PHE A 58 3.46 -0.26 14.60
CA PHE A 58 3.48 -1.65 15.08
C PHE A 58 4.22 -1.79 16.42
N VAL A 59 5.39 -1.17 16.58
CA VAL A 59 6.15 -1.22 17.84
C VAL A 59 5.31 -0.67 19.00
N VAL A 60 4.72 0.52 18.82
CA VAL A 60 3.84 1.13 19.82
C VAL A 60 2.64 0.23 20.09
N GLY A 61 1.96 -0.23 19.04
CA GLY A 61 0.77 -1.07 19.15
C GLY A 61 1.03 -2.39 19.88
N PHE A 62 2.15 -3.06 19.60
CA PHE A 62 2.56 -4.30 20.25
C PHE A 62 3.11 -4.08 21.67
N ALA A 63 3.77 -2.97 21.95
CA ALA A 63 4.18 -2.61 23.31
C ALA A 63 2.95 -2.39 24.22
N PHE A 64 1.95 -1.64 23.75
CA PHE A 64 0.68 -1.51 24.46
C PHE A 64 -0.09 -2.84 24.52
N ARG A 65 0.05 -3.71 23.51
CA ARG A 65 -0.54 -5.05 23.51
C ARG A 65 0.04 -5.92 24.63
N GLU A 66 1.36 -5.88 24.81
CA GLU A 66 2.05 -6.56 25.90
C GLU A 66 1.59 -6.02 27.26
N TYR A 67 1.59 -4.70 27.43
CA TYR A 67 1.15 -4.06 28.67
C TYR A 67 -0.30 -4.44 29.02
N GLY A 68 -1.18 -4.47 28.02
CA GLY A 68 -2.57 -4.92 28.15
C GLY A 68 -2.72 -6.40 28.50
N ALA A 69 -1.72 -7.24 28.20
CA ALA A 69 -1.72 -8.64 28.62
C ALA A 69 -1.51 -8.82 30.13
N TYR A 70 -0.92 -7.83 30.81
CA TYR A 70 -0.82 -7.75 32.27
C TYR A 70 -1.98 -6.96 32.89
N HIS A 71 -2.57 -6.01 32.16
CA HIS A 71 -3.67 -5.15 32.60
C HIS A 71 -4.95 -5.36 31.78
N ILE A 72 -5.51 -6.57 31.88
CA ILE A 72 -6.58 -7.07 31.01
C ILE A 72 -7.92 -6.30 31.07
N SER A 73 -8.15 -5.51 32.12
CA SER A 73 -9.37 -4.69 32.31
C SER A 73 -9.25 -3.27 31.76
N ASN A 74 -8.05 -2.84 31.33
CA ASN A 74 -7.82 -1.47 30.90
C ASN A 74 -8.25 -1.26 29.44
N VAL A 75 -9.41 -0.64 29.26
CA VAL A 75 -10.00 -0.35 27.95
C VAL A 75 -9.13 0.61 27.13
N THR A 76 -8.52 1.63 27.75
CA THR A 76 -7.69 2.61 27.04
C THR A 76 -6.48 1.96 26.39
N VAL A 77 -5.79 1.07 27.12
CA VAL A 77 -4.64 0.32 26.59
C VAL A 77 -5.06 -0.58 25.44
N TYR A 78 -6.19 -1.27 25.59
CA TYR A 78 -6.75 -2.11 24.52
C TYR A 78 -7.06 -1.29 23.26
N LEU A 79 -7.69 -0.13 23.41
CA LEU A 79 -8.03 0.77 22.31
C LEU A 79 -6.77 1.31 21.61
N VAL A 80 -5.80 1.84 22.36
CA VAL A 80 -4.53 2.36 21.79
C VAL A 80 -3.79 1.26 21.03
N SER A 81 -3.65 0.08 21.63
CA SER A 81 -3.02 -1.07 20.98
C SER A 81 -3.72 -1.45 19.67
N THR A 82 -5.06 -1.52 19.69
CA THR A 82 -5.86 -1.89 18.52
C THR A 82 -5.73 -0.81 17.44
N ILE A 83 -5.90 0.47 17.77
CA ILE A 83 -5.79 1.56 16.79
C ILE A 83 -4.41 1.55 16.12
N CYS A 84 -3.32 1.50 16.90
CA CYS A 84 -1.97 1.49 16.34
C CYS A 84 -1.70 0.30 15.42
N ILE A 85 -2.15 -0.91 15.79
CA ILE A 85 -1.95 -2.12 14.98
C ILE A 85 -2.81 -2.08 13.70
N TYR A 86 -4.07 -1.64 13.78
CA TYR A 86 -4.99 -1.62 12.65
C TYR A 86 -4.76 -0.43 11.70
N SER A 87 -4.13 0.66 12.14
CA SER A 87 -3.78 1.80 11.28
C SER A 87 -2.52 1.56 10.44
N ALA A 88 -1.67 0.59 10.81
CA ALA A 88 -0.41 0.34 10.10
C ALA A 88 -0.58 -0.28 8.69
N PRO A 89 -1.49 -1.25 8.45
CA PRO A 89 -1.68 -1.85 7.11
C PRO A 89 -2.04 -0.86 6.00
N PRO A 90 -2.99 0.09 6.16
CA PRO A 90 -3.30 1.07 5.11
C PRO A 90 -2.10 1.97 4.75
N ILE A 91 -1.25 2.29 5.73
CA ILE A 91 -0.03 3.08 5.50
C ILE A 91 1.00 2.25 4.71
N LEU A 92 1.15 0.97 5.03
CA LEU A 92 2.03 0.07 4.30
C LEU A 92 1.56 -0.14 2.86
N GLU A 93 0.25 -0.26 2.66
CA GLU A 93 -0.38 -0.33 1.36
C GLU A 93 -0.10 0.93 0.53
N LEU A 94 -0.26 2.13 1.12
CA LEU A 94 0.10 3.39 0.46
C LEU A 94 1.59 3.45 0.09
N ALA A 95 2.47 2.94 0.96
CA ALA A 95 3.90 2.85 0.67
C ALA A 95 4.18 1.95 -0.55
N ASN A 96 3.46 0.83 -0.67
CA ASN A 96 3.55 -0.06 -1.83
C ASN A 96 3.04 0.61 -3.11
N TYR A 97 1.95 1.37 -3.07
CA TYR A 97 1.46 2.13 -4.22
C TYR A 97 2.46 3.19 -4.69
N HIS A 98 3.18 3.81 -3.76
CA HIS A 98 4.23 4.77 -4.09
C HIS A 98 5.41 4.11 -4.81
N VAL A 99 5.84 2.93 -4.36
CA VAL A 99 6.88 2.13 -5.03
C VAL A 99 6.40 1.65 -6.41
N LEU A 100 5.16 1.14 -6.50
CA LEU A 100 4.56 0.72 -7.76
C LEU A 100 4.51 1.87 -8.76
N GLY A 101 4.08 3.06 -8.35
CA GLY A 101 4.08 4.25 -9.21
C GLY A 101 5.46 4.52 -9.82
N ARG A 102 6.54 4.43 -9.03
CA ARG A 102 7.92 4.58 -9.52
C ARG A 102 8.34 3.48 -10.50
N ILE A 103 7.95 2.24 -10.27
CA ILE A 103 8.20 1.13 -11.20
C ILE A 103 7.53 1.42 -12.55
N LEU A 104 6.31 1.96 -12.54
CA LEU A 104 5.60 2.32 -13.78
C LEU A 104 6.23 3.52 -14.50
N TYR A 105 6.83 4.48 -13.76
CA TYR A 105 7.64 5.54 -14.36
C TYR A 105 8.90 4.97 -15.04
N TYR A 106 9.53 3.98 -14.41
CA TYR A 106 10.76 3.37 -14.90
C TYR A 106 10.52 2.42 -16.09
N VAL A 107 9.41 1.68 -16.11
CA VAL A 107 9.08 0.70 -17.16
C VAL A 107 7.73 1.04 -17.82
N PRO A 108 7.67 2.11 -18.63
CA PRO A 108 6.40 2.67 -19.11
C PRO A 108 5.68 1.77 -20.12
N TYR A 109 6.39 0.93 -20.87
CA TYR A 109 5.82 0.07 -21.91
C TYR A 109 5.03 -1.14 -21.35
N PHE A 110 5.26 -1.51 -20.08
CA PHE A 110 4.44 -2.50 -19.38
C PHE A 110 3.41 -1.87 -18.44
N ALA A 111 3.27 -0.54 -18.44
CA ALA A 111 2.38 0.15 -17.50
C ALA A 111 0.90 0.03 -17.96
N PRO A 112 0.02 -0.63 -17.20
CA PRO A 112 -1.40 -0.71 -17.53
C PRO A 112 -2.14 0.61 -17.24
N LEU A 113 -1.63 1.38 -16.29
CA LEU A 113 -2.16 2.67 -15.86
C LEU A 113 -1.04 3.70 -15.83
N HIS A 114 -1.40 4.95 -16.13
CA HIS A 114 -0.47 6.08 -16.05
C HIS A 114 0.13 6.15 -14.64
N PRO A 115 1.47 6.23 -14.48
CA PRO A 115 2.14 6.17 -13.16
C PRO A 115 1.60 7.16 -12.13
N GLY A 116 1.37 8.42 -12.53
CA GLY A 116 0.77 9.44 -11.67
C GLY A 116 -0.70 9.20 -11.30
N ARG A 117 -1.46 8.47 -12.12
CA ARG A 117 -2.87 8.11 -11.85
C ARG A 117 -2.97 6.84 -11.01
N THR A 118 -1.98 5.97 -11.07
CA THR A 118 -1.90 4.75 -10.27
C THR A 118 -1.98 5.07 -8.78
N LEU A 119 -1.16 6.02 -8.31
CA LEU A 119 -1.14 6.41 -6.90
C LEU A 119 -2.47 7.03 -6.46
N THR A 120 -3.06 7.92 -7.28
CA THR A 120 -4.32 8.57 -6.94
C THR A 120 -5.50 7.59 -6.99
N THR A 121 -5.51 6.66 -7.95
CA THR A 121 -6.55 5.63 -8.08
C THR A 121 -6.55 4.68 -6.92
N PHE A 122 -5.42 4.02 -6.66
CA PHE A 122 -5.34 3.08 -5.55
C PHE A 122 -5.46 3.77 -4.19
N GLY A 123 -4.91 4.98 -4.05
CA GLY A 123 -5.08 5.79 -2.84
C GLY A 123 -6.54 6.19 -2.58
N MET A 124 -7.32 6.55 -3.62
CA MET A 124 -8.73 6.85 -3.45
C MET A 124 -9.57 5.63 -3.15
N ILE A 125 -9.32 4.51 -3.82
CA ILE A 125 -10.03 3.26 -3.53
C ILE A 125 -9.74 2.82 -2.09
N SER A 126 -8.48 2.86 -1.65
CA SER A 126 -8.09 2.57 -0.25
C SER A 126 -8.76 3.54 0.73
N THR A 127 -8.80 4.85 0.43
CA THR A 127 -9.52 5.84 1.25
C THR A 127 -11.02 5.52 1.36
N LEU A 128 -11.66 5.15 0.25
CA LEU A 128 -13.07 4.76 0.24
C LEU A 128 -13.30 3.50 1.09
N VAL A 129 -12.42 2.50 0.98
CA VAL A 129 -12.48 1.29 1.80
C VAL A 129 -12.37 1.63 3.29
N GLU A 130 -11.41 2.49 3.67
CA GLU A 130 -11.23 2.91 5.06
C GLU A 130 -12.42 3.71 5.59
N VAL A 131 -13.04 4.56 4.77
CA VAL A 131 -14.27 5.27 5.13
C VAL A 131 -15.43 4.30 5.35
N LEU A 132 -15.64 3.34 4.44
CA LEU A 132 -16.67 2.30 4.59
C LEU A 132 -16.45 1.48 5.87
N ASN A 133 -15.20 1.13 6.16
CA ASN A 133 -14.81 0.40 7.36
C ASN A 133 -15.07 1.22 8.63
N ALA A 134 -14.63 2.49 8.67
CA ALA A 134 -14.85 3.39 9.80
C ALA A 134 -16.33 3.63 10.08
N LEU A 135 -17.13 3.86 9.03
CA LEU A 135 -18.59 4.00 9.16
C LEU A 135 -19.23 2.71 9.67
N GLY A 136 -18.86 1.55 9.10
CA GLY A 136 -19.37 0.25 9.54
C GLY A 136 -19.06 -0.05 11.01
N VAL A 137 -17.81 0.17 11.43
CA VAL A 137 -17.38 0.02 12.84
C VAL A 137 -18.13 1.00 13.73
N SER A 138 -18.29 2.27 13.32
CA SER A 138 -18.97 3.27 14.14
C SER A 138 -20.44 2.92 14.43
N LEU A 139 -21.13 2.30 13.47
CA LEU A 139 -22.52 1.87 13.64
C LEU A 139 -22.63 0.64 14.53
N LEU A 140 -21.75 -0.35 14.34
CA LEU A 140 -21.78 -1.60 15.09
C LEU A 140 -21.24 -1.48 16.52
N ALA A 141 -20.30 -0.56 16.75
CA ALA A 141 -19.70 -0.34 18.07
C ALA A 141 -20.53 0.59 18.96
N ASN A 142 -21.52 1.31 18.42
CA ASN A 142 -22.30 2.29 19.18
C ASN A 142 -23.48 1.62 19.90
N PRO A 143 -23.47 1.51 21.24
CA PRO A 143 -24.54 0.87 22.01
C PRO A 143 -25.87 1.63 21.96
N ASN A 144 -25.87 2.88 21.51
CA ASN A 144 -27.07 3.70 21.37
C ASN A 144 -27.83 3.41 20.07
N VAL A 145 -27.22 2.73 19.10
CA VAL A 145 -27.84 2.37 17.82
C VAL A 145 -28.58 1.05 17.98
N LYS A 146 -29.86 1.13 18.37
CA LYS A 146 -30.75 -0.02 18.56
C LYS A 146 -31.57 -0.38 17.33
N SER A 147 -31.57 0.46 16.30
CA SER A 147 -32.30 0.19 15.05
C SER A 147 -31.65 -0.96 14.30
N GLN A 148 -32.41 -2.03 14.06
CA GLN A 148 -31.94 -3.21 13.31
C GLN A 148 -31.41 -2.81 11.93
N SER A 149 -32.09 -1.89 11.24
CA SER A 149 -31.68 -1.41 9.91
C SER A 149 -30.31 -0.72 9.91
N ALA A 150 -29.95 -0.03 10.99
CA ALA A 150 -28.66 0.64 11.10
C ALA A 150 -27.53 -0.35 11.41
N GLN A 151 -27.81 -1.41 12.17
CA GLN A 151 -26.86 -2.50 12.39
C GLN A 151 -26.64 -3.32 11.12
N ASP A 152 -27.72 -3.62 10.38
CA ASP A 152 -27.63 -4.32 9.09
C ASP A 152 -26.81 -3.51 8.08
N LEU A 153 -27.01 -2.19 8.02
CA LEU A 153 -26.19 -1.28 7.23
C LEU A 153 -24.70 -1.36 7.64
N GLY A 154 -24.41 -1.31 8.94
CA GLY A 154 -23.03 -1.44 9.46
C GLY A 154 -22.36 -2.74 9.01
N HIS A 155 -23.07 -3.86 9.09
CA HIS A 155 -22.58 -5.16 8.60
C HIS A 155 -22.36 -5.18 7.08
N VAL A 156 -23.26 -4.57 6.30
CA VAL A 156 -23.10 -4.48 4.84
C VAL A 156 -21.88 -3.62 4.49
N LEU A 157 -21.71 -2.46 5.13
CA LEU A 157 -20.57 -1.57 4.90
C LEU A 157 -19.23 -2.28 5.16
N MET A 158 -19.09 -3.00 6.29
CA MET A 158 -17.87 -3.76 6.59
C MET A 158 -17.63 -4.90 5.59
N LYS A 159 -18.68 -5.63 5.18
CA LYS A 159 -18.55 -6.67 4.16
C LYS A 159 -18.10 -6.10 2.82
N MET A 160 -18.68 -4.99 2.39
CA MET A 160 -18.31 -4.32 1.14
C MET A 160 -16.86 -3.82 1.20
N ALA A 161 -16.45 -3.21 2.32
CA ALA A 161 -15.07 -2.80 2.54
C ALA A 161 -14.09 -3.98 2.41
N LEU A 162 -14.39 -5.13 3.05
CA LEU A 162 -13.57 -6.33 2.96
C LEU A 162 -13.50 -6.91 1.54
N ILE A 163 -14.63 -6.97 0.83
CA ILE A 163 -14.67 -7.48 -0.56
C ILE A 163 -13.85 -6.56 -1.48
N LEU A 164 -14.04 -5.24 -1.37
CA LEU A 164 -13.27 -4.27 -2.14
C LEU A 164 -11.76 -4.38 -1.84
N GLN A 165 -11.38 -4.50 -0.57
CA GLN A 165 -9.98 -4.68 -0.18
C GLN A 165 -9.37 -5.94 -0.81
N MET A 166 -10.11 -7.06 -0.81
CA MET A 166 -9.66 -8.30 -1.44
C MET A 166 -9.50 -8.16 -2.95
N VAL A 167 -10.42 -7.47 -3.62
CA VAL A 167 -10.33 -7.21 -5.06
C VAL A 167 -9.11 -6.35 -5.37
N VAL A 168 -8.85 -5.30 -4.60
CA VAL A 168 -7.69 -4.43 -4.77
C VAL A 168 -6.38 -5.18 -4.55
N ILE A 169 -6.30 -6.02 -3.51
CA ILE A 169 -5.12 -6.85 -3.25
C ILE A 169 -4.88 -7.85 -4.40
N ILE A 170 -5.94 -8.50 -4.90
CA ILE A 170 -5.82 -9.46 -6.01
C ILE A 170 -5.42 -8.76 -7.32
N TRP A 171 -6.01 -7.59 -7.59
CA TRP A 171 -5.70 -6.80 -8.78
C TRP A 171 -4.26 -6.29 -8.73
N THR A 172 -3.84 -5.80 -7.56
CA THR A 172 -2.54 -5.14 -7.38
C THR A 172 -1.42 -6.11 -7.03
N PHE A 173 -1.34 -7.23 -7.75
CA PHE A 173 -0.34 -8.31 -7.61
C PHE A 173 -0.73 -9.45 -6.67
N GLU A 174 -0.62 -10.66 -7.23
CA GLU A 174 -0.68 -11.93 -6.50
C GLU A 174 0.09 -11.82 -5.17
N ALA A 175 -0.57 -12.16 -4.05
CA ALA A 175 -0.03 -11.97 -2.69
C ALA A 175 1.39 -12.54 -2.49
N ALA A 176 1.78 -13.55 -3.27
CA ALA A 176 3.13 -14.13 -3.28
C ALA A 176 4.19 -13.21 -3.91
N LEU A 177 3.84 -12.46 -4.96
CA LEU A 177 4.71 -11.41 -5.52
C LEU A 177 4.83 -10.23 -4.56
N MET A 178 3.75 -9.84 -3.88
CA MET A 178 3.81 -8.77 -2.87
C MET A 178 4.65 -9.16 -1.64
N LEU A 179 4.58 -10.44 -1.23
CA LEU A 179 5.45 -11.01 -0.20
C LEU A 179 6.92 -11.05 -0.66
N SER A 180 7.17 -11.53 -1.88
CA SER A 180 8.50 -11.57 -2.48
C SER A 180 9.10 -10.17 -2.63
N ASN A 181 8.29 -9.22 -3.08
CA ASN A 181 8.60 -7.80 -3.21
C ASN A 181 8.91 -7.17 -1.83
N SER A 182 8.14 -7.51 -0.80
CA SER A 182 8.39 -7.03 0.57
C SER A 182 9.71 -7.58 1.13
N PHE A 183 10.04 -8.85 0.90
CA PHE A 183 11.34 -9.41 1.26
C PHE A 183 12.48 -8.79 0.44
N LEU A 184 12.26 -8.57 -0.86
CA LEU A 184 13.23 -7.98 -1.76
C LEU A 184 13.52 -6.52 -1.38
N TRP A 185 12.52 -5.73 -0.99
CA TRP A 185 12.73 -4.34 -0.54
C TRP A 185 13.24 -4.22 0.90
N ASN A 186 13.00 -5.23 1.74
CA ASN A 186 13.59 -5.27 3.08
C ASN A 186 15.12 -5.53 3.01
N GLY A 187 15.55 -6.42 2.09
CA GLY A 187 16.97 -6.71 1.85
C GLY A 187 17.68 -5.72 0.92
N SER A 188 17.03 -5.34 -0.18
CA SER A 188 17.63 -4.53 -1.25
C SER A 188 16.83 -3.24 -1.41
N HIS A 189 17.43 -2.12 -1.01
CA HIS A 189 16.74 -0.85 -0.96
C HIS A 189 16.29 -0.37 -2.37
N PRO A 190 15.04 0.10 -2.56
CA PRO A 190 14.50 0.50 -3.87
C PRO A 190 15.37 1.46 -4.68
N ARG A 191 16.11 2.35 -4.01
CA ARG A 191 17.03 3.30 -4.67
C ARG A 191 18.20 2.65 -5.42
N LEU A 192 18.53 1.39 -5.13
CA LEU A 192 19.61 0.71 -5.87
C LEU A 192 19.18 0.31 -7.28
N TYR A 193 17.88 0.22 -7.55
CA TYR A 193 17.33 -0.27 -8.82
C TYR A 193 16.40 0.73 -9.51
N LEU A 194 15.92 1.75 -8.80
CA LEU A 194 15.02 2.77 -9.35
C LEU A 194 15.71 4.15 -9.32
N PRO A 195 15.75 4.86 -10.45
CA PRO A 195 16.35 6.19 -10.53
C PRO A 195 15.59 7.22 -9.66
N GLU A 196 16.31 8.25 -9.22
CA GLU A 196 15.73 9.34 -8.42
C GLU A 196 14.81 10.23 -9.27
N ASP A 197 15.20 10.46 -10.53
CA ASP A 197 14.50 11.28 -11.52
C ASP A 197 13.42 10.48 -12.26
N TYR A 198 12.20 11.03 -12.31
CA TYR A 198 11.03 10.45 -12.99
C TYR A 198 11.11 10.52 -14.52
N HIS A 199 12.09 11.23 -15.06
CA HIS A 199 12.36 11.31 -16.49
C HIS A 199 13.22 10.16 -17.00
N VAL A 200 13.85 9.39 -16.09
CA VAL A 200 14.67 8.23 -16.47
C VAL A 200 13.80 6.98 -16.56
N TYR A 201 13.84 6.31 -17.71
CA TYR A 201 13.11 5.08 -17.96
C TYR A 201 14.00 4.04 -18.67
N LEU A 202 13.70 2.76 -18.46
CA LEU A 202 14.40 1.65 -19.10
C LEU A 202 13.95 1.54 -20.56
N ALA A 203 14.90 1.39 -21.47
CA ALA A 203 14.63 1.09 -22.86
C ALA A 203 14.10 -0.35 -23.01
N GLN A 204 13.47 -0.64 -24.15
CA GLN A 204 12.86 -1.95 -24.42
C GLN A 204 13.88 -3.09 -24.53
N ASP A 205 15.18 -2.77 -24.63
CA ASP A 205 16.28 -3.74 -24.56
C ASP A 205 16.51 -4.32 -23.15
N GLY A 206 15.90 -3.72 -22.12
CA GLY A 206 16.02 -4.13 -20.73
C GLY A 206 17.37 -3.81 -20.07
N VAL A 207 18.22 -3.01 -20.72
CA VAL A 207 19.58 -2.69 -20.24
C VAL A 207 19.86 -1.20 -20.24
N THR A 208 19.39 -0.47 -21.25
CA THR A 208 19.76 0.94 -21.43
C THR A 208 18.78 1.85 -20.70
N GLU A 209 19.27 2.71 -19.80
CA GLU A 209 18.47 3.78 -19.19
C GLU A 209 18.48 5.03 -20.09
N LEU A 210 17.30 5.57 -20.40
CA LEU A 210 17.12 6.75 -21.23
C LEU A 210 16.43 7.86 -20.44
N GLN A 211 16.84 9.11 -20.68
CA GLN A 211 16.12 10.28 -20.17
C GLN A 211 15.08 10.71 -21.21
N GLY A 212 13.80 10.58 -20.86
CA GLY A 212 12.67 10.99 -21.68
C GLY A 212 12.10 12.35 -21.26
N PRO A 213 11.11 12.87 -22.00
CA PRO A 213 10.38 14.09 -21.63
C PRO A 213 9.57 13.96 -20.33
N GLY A 214 9.52 12.75 -19.74
CA GLY A 214 8.69 12.45 -18.58
C GLY A 214 7.24 12.20 -18.99
N TRP A 215 6.42 11.84 -18.02
CA TRP A 215 4.98 11.78 -18.22
C TRP A 215 4.39 13.16 -17.93
N GLU A 216 4.08 13.92 -18.99
CA GLU A 216 3.32 15.16 -18.83
C GLU A 216 1.85 14.83 -18.55
N SER A 217 1.38 15.16 -17.33
CA SER A 217 -0.04 15.15 -17.05
C SER A 217 -0.64 16.48 -17.47
N GLU A 218 -1.36 16.51 -18.60
CA GLU A 218 -2.11 17.71 -19.04
C GLU A 218 -3.21 18.14 -18.04
N GLN A 219 -3.56 17.27 -17.09
CA GLN A 219 -4.62 17.51 -16.10
C GLN A 219 -4.04 18.07 -14.80
N SER A 220 -4.73 19.06 -14.23
CA SER A 220 -4.38 19.60 -12.91
C SER A 220 -4.49 18.52 -11.84
N TRP A 221 -3.67 18.62 -10.79
CA TRP A 221 -3.66 17.67 -9.67
C TRP A 221 -5.05 17.48 -9.03
N VAL A 222 -5.88 18.53 -9.04
CA VAL A 222 -7.27 18.50 -8.55
C VAL A 222 -8.14 17.61 -9.44
N MET A 223 -8.00 17.71 -10.76
CA MET A 223 -8.77 16.88 -11.69
C MET A 223 -8.36 15.41 -11.58
N THR A 224 -7.08 15.13 -11.34
CA THR A 224 -6.59 13.77 -11.05
C THR A 224 -7.12 13.22 -9.72
N PHE A 225 -7.47 14.10 -8.77
CA PHE A 225 -8.14 13.71 -7.52
C PHE A 225 -9.66 13.54 -7.68
N ILE A 226 -10.31 14.26 -8.59
CA ILE A 226 -11.75 14.11 -8.83
C ILE A 226 -12.03 12.91 -9.75
N ASP A 227 -11.13 12.62 -10.68
CA ASP A 227 -11.25 11.54 -11.65
C ASP A 227 -9.96 10.69 -11.71
N PRO A 228 -9.73 9.83 -10.69
CA PRO A 228 -8.51 9.03 -10.61
C PRO A 228 -8.33 8.08 -11.80
N CYS A 229 -9.43 7.45 -12.21
CA CYS A 229 -9.43 6.47 -13.31
C CYS A 229 -9.51 7.13 -14.69
N GLY A 230 -9.68 8.45 -14.78
CA GLY A 230 -9.87 9.14 -16.07
C GLY A 230 -11.23 8.85 -16.75
N LEU A 231 -12.24 8.43 -15.99
CA LEU A 231 -13.60 8.12 -16.47
C LEU A 231 -14.28 9.34 -17.10
N THR A 232 -14.12 10.53 -16.51
CA THR A 232 -14.68 11.77 -17.07
C THR A 232 -13.99 12.15 -18.38
N ALA A 233 -12.67 11.98 -18.49
CA ALA A 233 -11.94 12.20 -19.73
C ALA A 233 -12.30 11.16 -20.82
N MET A 234 -12.56 9.91 -20.40
CA MET A 234 -13.01 8.83 -21.27
C MET A 234 -14.43 9.08 -21.80
N LEU A 235 -15.35 9.55 -20.94
CA LEU A 235 -16.74 9.84 -21.29
C LEU A 235 -16.90 11.17 -22.05
N SER A 236 -16.09 12.17 -21.73
CA SER A 236 -16.13 13.49 -22.37
C SER A 236 -15.45 13.53 -23.75
N GLY A 237 -14.82 12.44 -24.19
CA GLY A 237 -14.18 12.34 -25.50
C GLY A 237 -12.92 13.19 -25.69
N GLN A 238 -12.44 13.87 -24.64
CA GLN A 238 -11.19 14.66 -24.65
C GLN A 238 -9.94 13.81 -24.95
N ASN A 239 -10.03 12.49 -24.79
CA ASN A 239 -8.95 11.55 -25.06
C ASN A 239 -8.52 11.51 -26.56
N LYS A 240 -9.29 12.10 -27.48
CA LYS A 240 -8.91 12.19 -28.91
C LYS A 240 -7.86 13.25 -29.23
N GLN A 241 -7.62 14.24 -28.36
CA GLN A 241 -6.62 15.29 -28.61
C GLN A 241 -5.24 15.00 -27.99
N GLY A 242 -5.16 14.27 -26.87
CA GLY A 242 -3.88 13.85 -26.26
C GLY A 242 -3.28 12.55 -26.79
N GLY A 243 -4.04 11.78 -27.59
CA GLY A 243 -3.64 10.45 -28.09
C GLY A 243 -2.84 10.42 -29.40
N GLN A 244 -2.45 11.57 -29.97
CA GLN A 244 -1.71 11.65 -31.24
C GLN A 244 -0.21 11.99 -31.11
N ASN A 245 0.31 12.20 -29.90
CA ASN A 245 1.76 12.05 -29.73
C ASN A 245 2.06 10.56 -29.59
N LYS A 246 2.81 9.99 -30.54
CA LYS A 246 3.41 8.66 -30.37
C LYS A 246 3.99 8.59 -28.96
N LYS A 247 3.68 7.53 -28.22
CA LYS A 247 4.21 7.36 -26.87
C LYS A 247 5.72 7.58 -26.92
N PHE A 248 6.29 8.35 -26.00
CA PHE A 248 7.68 8.77 -26.12
C PHE A 248 8.66 7.57 -26.18
N TRP A 249 8.27 6.44 -25.59
CA TRP A 249 9.03 5.18 -25.64
C TRP A 249 8.87 4.38 -26.95
N GLU A 250 7.98 4.80 -27.87
CA GLU A 250 7.81 4.29 -29.24
C GLU A 250 8.48 5.20 -30.28
N THR A 251 9.43 6.03 -29.85
CA THR A 251 10.25 6.86 -30.76
C THR A 251 11.72 6.88 -30.35
N ASN A 252 12.11 6.01 -29.42
CA ASN A 252 13.45 6.00 -28.81
C ASN A 252 14.49 5.18 -29.59
N GLY A 253 14.08 4.51 -30.68
CA GLY A 253 14.98 3.71 -31.53
C GLY A 253 15.23 2.27 -31.03
N PHE A 254 14.60 1.82 -29.94
CA PHE A 254 14.75 0.47 -29.38
C PHE A 254 13.54 -0.46 -29.69
N GLU A 255 12.60 -0.01 -30.52
CA GLU A 255 11.30 -0.67 -30.79
C GLU A 255 11.36 -2.06 -31.42
N ASN A 256 12.46 -2.43 -32.07
CA ASN A 256 12.57 -3.67 -32.87
C ASN A 256 13.86 -4.45 -32.58
N LEU A 257 14.49 -4.27 -31.41
CA LEU A 257 15.68 -5.04 -31.09
C LEU A 257 15.29 -6.48 -30.73
N PRO A 258 15.80 -7.51 -31.44
CA PRO A 258 15.58 -8.89 -31.03
C PRO A 258 16.21 -9.10 -29.64
N LEU A 259 15.46 -9.67 -28.71
CA LEU A 259 15.94 -9.96 -27.36
C LEU A 259 17.12 -10.96 -27.46
N VAL A 260 18.34 -10.50 -27.18
CA VAL A 260 19.58 -11.28 -27.40
C VAL A 260 19.79 -12.40 -26.36
N ARG A 261 18.89 -12.56 -25.39
CA ARG A 261 19.08 -13.56 -24.31
C ARG A 261 17.79 -14.29 -23.96
N ASN A 262 17.48 -15.33 -24.75
CA ASN A 262 16.67 -16.44 -24.25
C ASN A 262 17.41 -17.05 -23.06
N ARG A 263 16.77 -17.07 -21.88
CA ARG A 263 17.19 -17.87 -20.72
C ARG A 263 16.88 -19.34 -21.00
N GLU A 264 17.52 -19.90 -22.03
CA GLU A 264 17.66 -21.33 -22.30
C GLU A 264 18.47 -21.38 -23.58
N GLY A 265 19.78 -21.54 -23.40
CA GLY A 265 20.63 -21.86 -24.53
C GLY A 265 20.26 -23.26 -25.01
N GLN A 266 19.67 -23.36 -26.19
CA GLN A 266 20.21 -24.11 -27.32
C GLN A 266 19.26 -24.03 -28.52
N VAL A 267 19.89 -24.03 -29.70
CA VAL A 267 19.30 -24.08 -31.05
C VAL A 267 18.58 -25.40 -31.26
#